data_AF-A0A1C6JHM7-F1
#
_entry.id   AF-A0A1C6JHM7-F1
#
_cell.length_a   1.000
_cell.length_b   1.000
_cell.length_c   1.000
_cell.angle_alpha   90.00
_cell.angle_beta   90.00
_cell.angle_gamma   90.00
#
_symmetry.space_group_name_H-M   'P 1'
#
loop_
_entity.id
_entity.type
_entity.pdbx_description
1 polymer ?
#
loop_
_entity_poly.entity_id
_entity_poly.type
_entity_poly.pdbx_seq_one_letter_code
_entity_poly.pdbx_strand_id
1 'polypeptide(L)' 'MTIREILKEAQPDHYRKLVKKHSNKKPEKLTEKEIKELMGHSAYKRGAGGAIRQVKQ' A
#
# COMPACT_ATOMS: atom_id res chain seq x y z
N MET A 1 22.02 4.45 -18.34
CA MET A 1 21.06 5.43 -17.81
C MET A 1 19.84 4.71 -17.29
N THR A 2 19.57 4.85 -16.00
CA THR A 2 18.34 4.35 -15.37
C THR A 2 17.21 5.38 -15.53
N ILE A 3 15.95 4.94 -15.49
CA ILE A 3 14.78 5.85 -15.52
C ILE A 3 14.90 6.93 -14.43
N ARG A 4 15.47 6.57 -13.28
CA ARG A 4 15.70 7.51 -12.17
C ARG A 4 16.65 8.65 -12.55
N GLU A 5 17.74 8.35 -13.26
CA GLU A 5 18.71 9.34 -13.72
C GLU A 5 18.10 10.25 -14.79
N ILE A 6 17.41 9.66 -15.77
CA ILE A 6 16.71 10.40 -16.83
C ILE A 6 15.68 11.37 -16.22
N LEU A 7 14.91 10.93 -15.23
CA LEU A 7 13.89 11.78 -14.59
C LEU A 7 14.51 12.91 -13.76
N LYS A 8 15.67 12.69 -13.15
CA LYS A 8 16.41 13.73 -12.42
C LYS A 8 16.93 14.82 -13.36
N GLU A 9 17.42 14.43 -14.53
CA GLU A 9 18.02 15.33 -15.52
C GLU A 9 16.95 16.06 -16.34
N ALA A 10 15.97 15.34 -16.90
CA ALA A 10 14.97 15.91 -17.80
C ALA A 10 13.84 16.63 -17.06
N GLN A 11 13.47 16.19 -15.85
CA GLN A 11 12.30 16.69 -15.10
C GLN A 11 12.55 16.82 -13.59
N PRO A 12 13.51 17.66 -13.16
CA PRO A 12 13.94 17.76 -11.76
C PRO A 12 12.81 18.13 -10.80
N ASP A 13 11.90 19.03 -11.20
CA ASP A 13 10.78 19.45 -10.35
C ASP A 13 9.75 18.34 -10.12
N HIS A 14 9.50 17.52 -11.14
CA HIS A 14 8.62 16.35 -11.02
C HIS A 14 9.26 15.27 -10.15
N TYR A 15 10.56 15.03 -10.33
CA TYR A 15 11.33 14.14 -9.46
C TYR A 15 11.27 14.57 -7.98
N ARG A 16 11.46 15.86 -7.68
CA ARG A 16 11.34 16.41 -6.31
C ARG A 16 9.95 16.18 -5.71
N LYS A 17 8.88 16.40 -6.48
CA LYS A 17 7.49 16.14 -6.05
C LYS A 17 7.25 14.65 -5.78
N LEU A 18 7.78 13.77 -6.61
CA LEU A 18 7.67 12.31 -6.44
C LEU A 18 8.36 11.83 -5.16
N VAL A 19 9.61 12.25 -4.94
CA VAL A 19 10.36 11.90 -3.72
C VAL A 19 9.63 12.40 -2.47
N LYS A 20 9.14 13.65 -2.48
CA LYS A 20 8.40 14.23 -1.35
C LYS A 20 7.09 13.50 -1.05
N LYS A 21 6.35 13.05 -2.08
CA LYS A 21 5.15 12.22 -1.89
C LYS A 21 5.49 10.86 -1.27
N HIS A 22 6.62 10.28 -1.68
CA HIS A 22 7.05 8.97 -1.18
C HIS A 22 7.61 9.02 0.24
N SER A 23 8.25 10.13 0.64
CA SER A 23 8.73 10.34 2.02
C SER A 23 7.60 10.63 3.01
N ASN A 24 6.52 11.29 2.54
CA ASN A 24 5.37 11.63 3.38
C ASN A 24 4.44 10.43 3.63
N LYS A 25 4.45 9.43 2.74
CA LYS A 25 3.88 8.12 3.03
C LYS A 25 4.88 7.33 3.86
N LYS A 26 4.85 7.51 5.18
CA LYS A 26 5.41 6.46 6.05
C LYS A 26 4.72 5.14 5.62
N PRO A 27 5.45 4.02 5.47
CA PRO A 27 4.78 2.73 5.44
C PRO A 27 4.07 2.61 6.78
N GLU A 28 2.77 2.90 6.77
CA GLU A 28 1.94 2.71 7.94
C GLU A 28 2.01 1.22 8.25
N LYS A 29 2.73 0.88 9.32
CA LYS A 29 2.78 -0.48 9.81
C LYS A 29 1.40 -0.74 10.41
N LEU A 30 0.49 -1.20 9.57
CA LEU A 30 -0.83 -1.62 9.99
C LEU A 30 -0.67 -2.67 11.09
N THR A 31 -1.35 -2.44 12.20
CA THR A 31 -1.48 -3.40 13.28
C THR A 31 -2.29 -4.59 12.82
N GLU A 32 -2.13 -5.75 13.49
CA GLU A 32 -2.91 -6.95 13.18
C GLU A 32 -4.43 -6.68 13.28
N LYS A 33 -4.84 -5.79 14.19
CA LYS A 33 -6.23 -5.36 14.36
C LYS A 33 -6.75 -4.61 13.13
N GLU A 34 -5.99 -3.63 12.62
CA GLU A 34 -6.37 -2.86 11.42
C GLU A 34 -6.42 -3.76 10.18
N ILE A 35 -5.49 -4.70 10.06
CA ILE A 35 -5.51 -5.70 8.98
C ILE A 35 -6.77 -6.58 9.08
N LYS A 36 -7.14 -7.03 10.28
CA LYS A 36 -8.37 -7.81 10.50
C LYS A 36 -9.62 -7.01 10.19
N GLU A 37 -9.65 -5.73 10.52
CA GLU A 37 -10.77 -4.82 10.27
C GLU A 37 -10.95 -4.55 8.77
N LEU A 38 -9.86 -4.29 8.05
CA LEU A 38 -9.87 -4.16 6.58
C LEU A 38 -10.32 -5.45 5.86
N MET A 39 -10.11 -6.61 6.49
CA MET A 39 -10.56 -7.90 6.00
C MET A 39 -11.97 -8.27 6.48
N GLY A 40 -12.55 -7.47 7.36
CA GLY A 40 -13.91 -7.63 7.88
C GLY A 40 -14.94 -7.14 6.88
N HIS A 41 -15.04 -7.79 5.71
CA HIS A 41 -16.09 -7.51 4.74
C HIS A 41 -17.30 -8.43 4.97
N SER A 42 -18.51 -7.97 4.70
CA SER A 42 -19.73 -8.78 4.90
C SER A 42 -19.73 -10.09 4.07
N ALA A 43 -18.99 -10.09 2.96
CA ALA A 43 -18.82 -11.22 2.06
C ALA A 43 -17.56 -12.06 2.31
N TYR A 44 -16.60 -11.63 3.13
CA TYR A 44 -15.35 -12.37 3.35
C TYR A 44 -14.99 -12.42 4.85
N LYS A 45 -14.66 -13.61 5.35
CA LYS A 45 -14.27 -13.81 6.76
C LYS A 45 -13.00 -14.66 6.85
N ARG A 46 -12.16 -14.45 7.87
CA ARG A 46 -11.05 -15.37 8.19
C ARG A 46 -11.57 -16.56 9.01
N GLY A 47 -11.15 -17.76 8.65
CA GLY A 47 -11.37 -18.97 9.45
C GLY A 47 -10.41 -19.08 10.62
N ALA A 48 -10.62 -20.07 11.49
CA ALA A 48 -9.77 -20.32 12.66
C ALA A 48 -8.28 -20.54 12.31
N GLY A 49 -7.99 -21.11 11.13
CA GLY A 49 -6.62 -21.28 10.61
C GLY A 49 -6.06 -20.05 9.85
N GLY A 50 -6.71 -18.90 9.94
CA GLY A 50 -6.25 -17.65 9.32
C GLY A 50 -6.57 -17.50 7.83
N ALA A 51 -6.91 -18.56 7.10
CA ALA A 51 -7.30 -18.44 5.69
C ALA A 51 -8.58 -17.58 5.51
N ILE A 52 -8.61 -16.74 4.46
CA ILE A 52 -9.79 -15.95 4.08
C ILE A 52 -10.73 -16.82 3.24
N ARG A 53 -12.03 -16.78 3.53
CA ARG A 53 -13.07 -17.45 2.75
C ARG A 53 -14.24 -16.51 2.45
N GLN A 54 -14.90 -16.71 1.31
CA GLN A 54 -16.13 -16.02 0.96
C GLN A 54 -17.32 -16.63 1.71
N VAL A 55 -18.23 -15.78 2.21
CA VAL A 55 -19.41 -16.16 3.00
C VAL A 55 -20.73 -15.59 2.47
N LYS A 56 -20.69 -14.59 1.57
CA LYS A 56 -21.85 -14.12 0.79
C LYS A 56 -21.45 -13.97 -0.68
N GLN A 57 -22.38 -14.30 -1.58
CA GLN A 57 -22.22 -14.11 -3.03
C GLN A 57 -22.67 -12.70 -3.43
#